data_AF-A0A656JQ21-F1
#
_entry.id   AF-A0A656JQ21-F1
#
_cell.length_a   1.000
_cell.length_b   1.000
_cell.length_c   1.000
_cell.angle_alpha   90.00
_cell.angle_beta   90.00
_cell.angle_gamma   90.00
#
_symmetry.space_group_name_H-M   'P 1'
#
loop_
_entity.id
_entity.type
_entity.pdbx_description
1 polymer ?
#
loop_
_entity_poly.entity_id
_entity_poly.type
_entity_poly.pdbx_seq_one_letter_code
_entity_poly.pdbx_strand_id
1 'polypeptide(L)'
;MNTEALIEAAVEVDVQEAAPVVEPDIEVIPAIEAPAASLPAIVAPNLDDSSLYIHRELSQLQFNIRVLEQALDESYPLLERLKFLLIFSSNLDEFFEIRVAGLKKQITFAREQAGADGLQPHQ
;
A
#
# COMPACT_ATOMS: atom_id res chain seq x y z
N MET A 1 -20.16 36.05 -45.99
CA MET A 1 -19.51 37.37 -45.85
C MET A 1 -19.55 37.77 -44.39
N ASN A 2 -18.48 37.89 -43.62
CA ASN A 2 -17.18 37.26 -43.57
C ASN A 2 -16.81 37.34 -42.08
N THR A 3 -16.28 36.24 -41.55
CA THR A 3 -15.63 36.12 -40.24
C THR A 3 -14.30 36.91 -40.24
N GLU A 4 -13.82 37.19 -39.03
CA GLU A 4 -12.47 37.69 -38.70
C GLU A 4 -12.27 39.21 -38.77
N ALA A 5 -12.30 39.85 -37.60
CA ALA A 5 -11.42 40.97 -37.31
C ALA A 5 -11.17 41.05 -35.79
N LEU A 6 -9.88 41.23 -35.46
CA LEU A 6 -9.27 41.64 -34.18
C LEU A 6 -8.64 40.53 -33.31
N ILE A 7 -7.52 39.99 -33.82
CA ILE A 7 -6.37 39.53 -33.03
C ILE A 7 -5.21 40.51 -33.27
N GLU A 8 -4.30 40.57 -32.30
CA GLU A 8 -2.91 41.08 -32.34
C GLU A 8 -2.66 42.52 -31.85
N ALA A 9 -2.49 42.64 -30.53
CA ALA A 9 -1.66 43.68 -29.92
C ALA A 9 -0.29 43.05 -29.59
N ALA A 10 0.76 43.50 -30.27
CA ALA A 10 2.14 43.15 -30.00
C ALA A 10 2.62 43.79 -28.69
N VAL A 11 3.24 43.00 -27.82
CA VAL A 11 4.05 43.48 -26.69
C VAL A 11 5.47 43.06 -26.98
N GLU A 12 6.34 44.03 -27.25
CA GLU A 12 7.78 43.84 -27.34
C GLU A 12 8.32 43.53 -25.95
N VAL A 13 9.02 42.40 -25.80
CA VAL A 13 9.76 42.04 -24.59
C VAL A 13 11.24 42.19 -24.90
N ASP A 14 11.85 43.16 -24.22
CA ASP A 14 13.27 43.48 -24.21
C ASP A 14 14.08 42.26 -23.72
N VAL A 15 14.95 41.71 -24.57
CA VAL A 15 15.80 40.56 -24.24
C VAL A 15 17.07 41.10 -23.59
N GLN A 16 17.10 41.07 -22.26
CA GLN A 16 18.31 41.33 -21.50
C GLN A 16 19.34 40.21 -21.71
N GLU A 17 20.51 40.62 -22.19
CA GLU A 17 21.69 39.80 -22.49
C GLU A 17 22.19 39.08 -21.22
N ALA A 18 22.18 37.74 -21.25
CA ALA A 18 22.57 36.88 -20.13
C ALA A 18 24.10 36.76 -20.01
N ALA A 19 24.62 37.02 -18.81
CA ALA A 19 26.03 36.83 -18.46
C ALA A 19 26.47 35.34 -18.57
N PRO A 20 27.76 35.05 -18.84
CA PRO A 20 28.21 33.71 -19.18
C PRO A 20 28.19 32.79 -17.96
N VAL A 21 27.58 31.61 -18.12
CA VAL A 21 27.56 30.53 -17.16
C VAL A 21 28.95 29.93 -17.05
N VAL A 22 29.57 29.98 -15.87
CA VAL A 22 30.81 29.28 -15.55
C VAL A 22 30.45 27.86 -15.11
N GLU A 23 30.82 26.85 -15.90
CA GLU A 23 30.68 25.44 -15.53
C GLU A 23 31.68 25.08 -14.42
N PRO A 24 31.26 24.41 -13.32
CA PRO A 24 32.20 23.94 -12.32
C PRO A 24 32.93 22.69 -12.82
N ASP A 25 34.26 22.71 -12.78
CA ASP A 25 35.11 21.54 -13.05
C ASP A 25 34.82 20.42 -12.05
N ILE A 26 34.18 19.34 -12.52
CA ILE A 26 33.98 18.11 -11.75
C ILE A 26 35.29 17.32 -11.81
N GLU A 27 36.03 17.31 -10.71
CA GLU A 27 37.23 16.49 -10.55
C GLU A 27 36.81 15.00 -10.51
N VAL A 28 37.17 14.25 -11.56
CA VAL A 28 36.82 12.84 -11.71
C VAL A 28 37.62 12.02 -10.69
N ILE A 29 36.94 11.58 -9.62
CA ILE A 29 37.52 10.65 -8.65
C ILE A 29 37.74 9.30 -9.36
N PRO A 30 38.95 8.71 -9.33
CA PRO A 30 39.19 7.42 -9.97
C PRO A 30 38.34 6.34 -9.30
N ALA A 31 37.65 5.55 -10.10
CA ALA A 31 36.86 4.42 -9.65
C ALA A 31 37.74 3.46 -8.86
N ILE A 32 37.51 3.37 -7.55
CA ILE A 32 38.05 2.29 -6.74
C ILE A 32 37.32 1.03 -7.20
N GLU A 33 38.01 0.12 -7.89
CA GLU A 33 37.50 -1.23 -8.15
C GLU A 33 37.24 -1.90 -6.80
N ALA A 34 35.98 -1.89 -6.38
CA ALA A 34 35.54 -2.62 -5.20
C ALA A 34 35.84 -4.11 -5.44
N PRO A 35 36.50 -4.81 -4.49
CA PRO A 35 36.70 -6.24 -4.62
C PRO A 35 35.31 -6.88 -4.72
N ALA A 36 35.12 -7.71 -5.74
CA ALA A 36 33.90 -8.49 -5.96
C ALA A 36 33.71 -9.50 -4.81
N ALA A 37 33.26 -9.00 -3.66
CA ALA A 37 32.70 -9.82 -2.61
C ALA A 37 31.42 -10.41 -3.19
N SER A 38 31.42 -11.74 -3.40
CA SER A 38 30.21 -12.46 -3.77
C SER A 38 29.15 -12.19 -2.70
N LEU A 39 28.14 -11.40 -3.05
CA LEU A 39 26.94 -11.28 -2.21
C LEU A 39 26.43 -12.70 -1.96
N PRO A 40 26.11 -13.08 -0.71
CA PRO A 40 25.51 -14.38 -0.46
C PRO A 40 24.29 -14.50 -1.37
N ALA A 41 24.24 -15.57 -2.16
CA ALA A 41 23.12 -15.82 -3.04
C ALA A 41 21.85 -15.82 -2.17
N ILE A 42 20.99 -14.82 -2.34
CA ILE A 42 19.71 -14.76 -1.67
C ILE A 42 18.92 -15.95 -2.23
N VAL A 43 18.81 -17.01 -1.44
CA VAL A 43 17.94 -18.14 -1.78
C VAL A 43 16.53 -17.59 -1.69
N ALA A 44 15.91 -17.37 -2.85
CA ALA A 44 14.52 -16.93 -2.90
C ALA A 44 13.65 -17.98 -2.19
N PRO A 45 12.76 -17.57 -1.28
CA PRO A 45 11.87 -18.50 -0.61
C PRO A 45 10.97 -19.19 -1.64
N ASN A 46 10.68 -20.47 -1.40
CA ASN A 46 9.75 -21.22 -2.23
C ASN A 46 8.32 -20.73 -1.92
N LEU A 47 7.67 -20.06 -2.88
CA LEU A 47 6.34 -19.47 -2.70
C LEU A 47 5.21 -20.52 -2.63
N ASP A 48 5.49 -21.79 -2.91
CA ASP A 48 4.50 -22.86 -2.76
C ASP A 48 4.40 -23.38 -1.31
N ASP A 49 5.26 -22.89 -0.41
CA ASP A 49 5.24 -23.25 1.01
C ASP A 49 4.12 -22.53 1.75
N SER A 50 3.06 -23.27 2.12
CA SER A 50 1.92 -22.75 2.88
C SER A 50 2.29 -22.14 4.24
N SER A 51 3.42 -22.53 4.84
CA SER A 51 3.87 -21.96 6.13
C SER A 51 4.28 -20.49 6.03
N LEU A 52 4.50 -19.99 4.81
CA LEU A 52 4.80 -18.58 4.54
C LEU A 52 3.55 -17.69 4.57
N TYR A 53 2.35 -18.29 4.60
CA TYR A 53 1.09 -17.58 4.55
C TYR A 53 0.31 -17.68 5.85
N ILE A 54 -0.48 -16.65 6.12
CA ILE A 54 -1.40 -16.60 7.25
C ILE A 54 -2.84 -16.62 6.73
N HIS A 55 -3.75 -17.26 7.48
CA HIS A 55 -5.16 -17.30 7.12
C HIS A 55 -5.72 -15.89 7.00
N ARG A 56 -6.36 -15.59 5.88
CA ARG A 56 -6.81 -14.24 5.57
C ARG A 56 -7.89 -13.76 6.55
N GLU A 57 -8.84 -14.62 6.87
CA GLU A 57 -9.95 -14.33 7.76
C GLU A 57 -9.46 -14.15 9.21
N LEU A 58 -8.48 -14.95 9.66
CA LEU A 58 -7.85 -14.77 10.97
C LEU A 58 -7.05 -13.46 11.03
N SER A 59 -6.35 -13.12 9.95
CA SER A 59 -5.61 -11.86 9.86
C SER A 59 -6.55 -10.66 9.97
N GLN A 60 -7.74 -10.74 9.37
CA GLN A 60 -8.77 -9.71 9.46
C GLN A 60 -9.34 -9.59 10.88
N LEU A 61 -9.57 -10.71 11.58
CA LEU A 61 -9.97 -10.70 12.98
C LEU A 61 -8.89 -10.12 13.90
N GLN A 62 -7.61 -10.48 13.70
CA GLN A 62 -6.51 -9.90 14.47
C GLN A 62 -6.38 -8.39 14.25
N PHE A 63 -6.63 -7.92 13.02
CA PHE A 63 -6.70 -6.49 12.74
C PHE A 63 -7.84 -5.83 13.52
N ASN A 64 -9.05 -6.40 13.49
CA ASN A 64 -10.20 -5.88 14.24
C ASN A 64 -9.93 -5.84 15.75
N ILE A 65 -9.24 -6.85 16.30
CA ILE A 65 -8.82 -6.84 17.71
C ILE A 65 -7.91 -5.64 18.01
N ARG A 66 -6.92 -5.35 17.15
CA ARG A 66 -6.05 -4.17 17.34
C ARG A 66 -6.83 -2.86 17.28
N VAL A 67 -7.85 -2.75 16.44
CA VAL A 67 -8.74 -1.57 16.41
C VAL A 67 -9.53 -1.46 17.71
N LEU A 68 -10.03 -2.57 18.26
CA LEU A 68 -10.72 -2.59 19.54
C LEU A 68 -9.79 -2.20 20.69
N GLU A 69 -8.53 -2.63 20.67
CA GLU A 69 -7.52 -2.22 21.66
C GLU A 69 -7.36 -0.69 21.71
N GLN A 70 -7.42 0.00 20.56
CA GLN A 70 -7.40 1.48 20.53
C GLN A 70 -8.64 2.11 21.18
N ALA A 71 -9.81 1.47 21.09
CA ALA A 71 -11.01 1.95 21.77
C ALA A 71 -10.93 1.74 23.30
N LEU A 72 -10.20 0.72 23.75
CA LEU A 72 -10.07 0.37 25.16
C LEU A 72 -8.99 1.20 25.88
N ASP A 73 -7.99 1.70 25.16
CA ASP A 73 -6.91 2.51 25.74
C ASP A 73 -7.43 3.85 26.32
N GLU A 74 -7.27 4.02 27.63
CA GLU A 74 -7.68 5.20 28.39
C GLU A 74 -6.75 6.41 28.18
N SER A 75 -5.59 6.21 27.54
CA SER A 75 -4.70 7.30 27.13
C SER A 75 -5.33 8.20 26.06
N TYR A 76 -6.30 7.67 25.30
CA TYR A 76 -7.06 8.42 24.31
C TYR A 76 -8.26 9.16 24.93
N PRO A 77 -8.56 10.39 24.45
CA PRO A 77 -9.80 11.08 24.81
C PRO A 77 -11.04 10.25 24.49
N LEU A 78 -12.09 10.40 25.30
CA LEU A 78 -13.32 9.61 25.21
C LEU A 78 -13.93 9.59 23.80
N LEU A 79 -13.88 10.72 23.08
CA LEU A 79 -14.45 10.81 21.74
C LEU A 79 -13.63 10.00 20.71
N GLU A 80 -12.30 9.94 20.84
CA GLU A 80 -11.45 9.14 19.95
C GLU A 80 -11.69 7.64 20.19
N ARG A 81 -11.85 7.24 21.45
CA ARG A 81 -12.23 5.86 21.82
C ARG A 81 -13.58 5.47 21.22
N LEU A 82 -14.56 6.38 21.25
CA LEU A 82 -15.86 6.15 20.61
C LEU A 82 -15.72 5.99 19.09
N LYS A 83 -14.87 6.79 18.42
CA LYS A 83 -14.62 6.63 16.98
C LYS A 83 -14.02 5.27 16.67
N PHE A 84 -13.02 4.83 17.43
CA PHE A 84 -12.45 3.49 17.24
C PHE A 84 -13.48 2.38 17.45
N LEU A 85 -14.39 2.54 18.43
CA LEU A 85 -15.48 1.59 18.65
C LEU A 85 -16.45 1.53 17.46
N LEU A 86 -16.79 2.68 16.87
CA LEU A 86 -17.63 2.75 15.67
C LEU A 86 -16.96 2.11 14.46
N ILE A 87 -15.66 2.36 14.26
CA ILE A 87 -14.86 1.73 13.20
C ILE A 87 -14.83 0.22 13.40
N PHE A 88 -14.57 -0.25 14.62
CA PHE A 88 -14.58 -1.67 14.96
C PHE A 88 -15.94 -2.31 14.64
N SER A 89 -17.05 -1.67 15.02
CA SER A 89 -18.40 -2.17 14.72
C SER A 89 -18.62 -2.31 13.21
N SER A 90 -18.32 -1.27 12.43
CA SER A 90 -18.49 -1.30 10.98
C SER A 90 -17.64 -2.39 10.31
N ASN A 91 -16.40 -2.57 10.77
CA ASN A 91 -15.53 -3.62 10.24
C ASN A 91 -16.03 -5.03 10.58
N LEU A 92 -16.66 -5.18 11.75
CA LEU A 92 -17.21 -6.47 12.19
C LEU A 92 -18.46 -6.83 11.37
N ASP A 93 -19.33 -5.86 11.11
CA ASP A 93 -20.51 -6.06 10.27
C ASP A 93 -20.11 -6.53 8.87
N GLU A 94 -19.15 -5.86 8.22
CA GLU A 94 -18.62 -6.28 6.92
C GLU A 94 -18.01 -7.70 6.97
N PHE A 95 -17.27 -8.02 8.04
CA PHE A 95 -16.68 -9.35 8.20
C PHE A 95 -17.76 -10.44 8.21
N PHE A 96 -18.86 -10.25 8.93
CA PHE A 96 -19.94 -11.23 8.96
C PHE A 96 -20.74 -11.28 7.64
N GLU A 97 -21.08 -10.12 7.08
CA GLU A 97 -21.88 -10.03 5.87
C GLU A 97 -21.16 -10.56 4.63
N ILE A 98 -19.87 -10.25 4.50
CA ILE A 98 -19.10 -10.61 3.30
C ILE A 98 -18.29 -11.88 3.53
N ARG A 99 -17.51 -11.94 4.62
CA ARG A 99 -16.48 -12.98 4.78
C ARG A 99 -17.08 -14.28 5.31
N VAL A 100 -17.83 -14.23 6.41
CA VAL A 100 -18.47 -15.42 6.99
C VAL A 100 -19.53 -16.00 6.04
N ALA A 101 -20.30 -15.16 5.35
CA ALA A 101 -21.22 -15.61 4.32
C ALA A 101 -20.50 -16.30 3.16
N GLY A 102 -19.36 -15.75 2.71
CA GLY A 102 -18.49 -16.36 1.70
C GLY A 102 -17.95 -17.73 2.12
N LEU A 103 -17.48 -17.85 3.36
CA LEU A 103 -16.94 -19.10 3.91
C LEU A 103 -18.03 -20.18 4.00
N LYS A 104 -19.21 -19.83 4.53
CA LYS A 104 -20.38 -20.73 4.56
C LYS A 104 -20.78 -21.20 3.17
N LYS A 105 -20.71 -20.31 2.18
CA LYS A 105 -21.01 -20.64 0.79
C LYS A 105 -19.99 -21.64 0.22
N GLN A 106 -18.70 -21.45 0.49
CA GLN A 106 -17.64 -22.38 0.07
C GLN A 106 -17.84 -23.78 0.65
N ILE A 107 -18.12 -23.86 1.96
CA ILE A 107 -18.43 -25.12 2.65
C ILE A 107 -19.67 -25.78 2.03
N THR A 108 -20.76 -25.03 1.83
CA THR A 108 -22.03 -25.57 1.30
C THR A 108 -21.88 -26.14 -0.11
N PHE A 109 -21.07 -25.51 -0.97
CA PHE A 109 -20.89 -25.95 -2.36
C PHE A 109 -19.76 -26.98 -2.53
N ALA A 110 -19.19 -27.52 -1.45
CA ALA A 110 -18.05 -28.44 -1.46
C ALA A 110 -16.89 -27.93 -2.34
N ARG A 111 -16.74 -26.60 -2.44
CA ARG A 111 -15.57 -25.95 -3.04
C ARG A 111 -14.57 -25.69 -1.94
N GLU A 112 -14.17 -26.78 -1.28
CA GLU A 112 -13.14 -26.83 -0.25
C GLU A 112 -11.78 -26.67 -0.92
N GLN A 113 -11.54 -25.46 -1.44
CA GLN A 113 -10.21 -25.06 -1.85
C GLN A 113 -9.50 -24.54 -0.60
N ALA A 114 -8.43 -25.23 -0.23
CA ALA A 114 -7.53 -24.75 0.80
C ALA A 114 -7.04 -23.35 0.42
N GLY A 115 -6.96 -22.46 1.41
CA GLY A 115 -6.31 -21.17 1.23
C GLY A 115 -4.81 -21.33 0.93
N ALA A 116 -4.12 -20.23 0.65
CA ALA A 116 -2.66 -20.24 0.46
C ALA A 116 -1.90 -20.76 1.70
N ASP A 117 -2.52 -20.62 2.86
CA ASP A 117 -2.07 -21.13 4.17
C ASP A 117 -2.33 -22.63 4.37
N GLY A 118 -2.96 -23.31 3.41
CA GLY A 118 -3.23 -24.74 3.47
C GLY A 118 -4.38 -25.15 4.40
N LEU A 119 -5.06 -24.20 5.04
CA LEU A 119 -6.20 -24.48 5.93
C LEU A 119 -7.49 -24.65 5.13
N GLN A 120 -8.31 -25.60 5.58
CA GLN A 120 -9.65 -25.81 5.03
C GLN A 120 -10.66 -24.85 5.66
N PRO A 121 -11.73 -24.45 4.94
CA PRO A 121 -12.76 -23.54 5.45
C PRO A 121 -13.45 -23.95 6.76
N HIS A 122 -13.34 -25.21 7.18
CA HIS A 122 -13.99 -25.75 8.37
C HIS A 122 -13.10 -25.79 9.62
N GLN A 123 -11.81 -25.41 9.50
CA GLN A 123 -10.81 -25.43 10.58
C GLN A 123 -10.61 -24.04 11.19
#